data_AF-A0A7C2L7Q3-F1
#
_entry.id   AF-A0A7C2L7Q3-F1
#
_cell.length_a   1.000
_cell.length_b   1.000
_cell.length_c   1.000
_cell.angle_alpha   90.00
_cell.angle_beta   90.00
_cell.angle_gamma   90.00
#
_symmetry.space_group_name_H-M   'P 1'
#
loop_
_entity.id
_entity.type
_entity.pdbx_description
1 polymer ?
#
loop_
_entity_poly.entity_id
_entity_poly.type
_entity_poly.pdbx_seq_one_letter_code
_entity_poly.pdbx_strand_id
1 'polypeptide(L)'
;MSVAVTIKVRRELVELADRMVALGLARSRSHAFNLMIEKGLRSVMEEVERWESIYRRAEELERRGFRLRHGGLSRLLEEGRGA
;
A
#
# COMPACT_ATOMS: atom_id res chain seq x y z
N MET A 1 21.53 6.64 4.86
CA MET A 1 21.59 7.97 4.20
C MET A 1 20.18 8.55 4.25
N SER A 2 19.99 9.78 4.73
CA SER A 2 18.66 10.42 4.77
C SER A 2 18.49 11.39 3.61
N VAL A 3 17.32 11.40 2.99
CA VAL A 3 16.95 12.34 1.91
C VAL A 3 15.91 13.30 2.43
N ALA A 4 16.13 14.60 2.23
CA ALA A 4 15.14 15.61 2.58
C ALA A 4 14.05 15.68 1.50
N VAL A 5 12.80 15.61 1.93
CA VAL A 5 11.64 15.72 1.05
C VAL A 5 10.67 16.76 1.60
N THR A 6 10.00 17.48 0.70
CA THR A 6 8.88 18.36 1.07
C THR A 6 7.58 17.60 0.83
N ILE A 7 6.80 17.40 1.88
CA ILE A 7 5.51 16.70 1.82
C ILE A 7 4.37 17.63 2.20
N LYS A 8 3.23 17.49 1.52
CA LYS A 8 1.97 18.11 1.95
C LYS A 8 1.23 17.11 2.82
N VAL A 9 0.86 17.52 4.02
CA VAL A 9 0.14 16.68 5.00
C VAL A 9 -1.08 17.39 5.54
N ARG A 10 -2.03 16.62 6.08
CA ARG A 10 -3.19 17.17 6.79
C ARG A 10 -2.72 17.91 8.04
N ARG A 11 -3.44 18.97 8.41
CA ARG A 11 -3.12 19.79 9.59
C ARG A 11 -3.06 18.98 10.89
N GLU A 12 -3.96 18.02 11.05
CA GLU A 12 -4.01 17.11 12.21
C GLU A 12 -2.69 16.36 12.45
N LEU A 13 -1.98 15.99 11.37
CA LEU A 13 -0.68 15.30 11.47
C LEU A 13 0.43 16.25 11.94
N VAL A 14 0.35 17.53 11.58
CA VAL A 14 1.27 18.56 12.06
C VAL A 14 1.06 18.78 13.56
N GLU A 15 -0.20 18.92 13.99
CA GLU A 15 -0.54 19.10 15.41
C GLU A 15 -0.16 17.88 16.26
N LEU A 16 -0.27 16.66 15.70
CA LEU A 16 0.24 15.46 16.35
C LEU A 16 1.78 15.48 16.45
N ALA A 17 2.48 15.83 15.37
CA ALA A 17 3.93 15.95 15.38
C ALA A 17 4.42 16.99 16.41
N ASP A 18 3.75 18.12 16.52
CA ASP A 18 4.06 19.16 17.51
C ASP A 18 3.88 18.64 18.94
N ARG A 19 2.79 17.91 19.22
CA ARG A 19 2.58 17.24 20.53
C ARG A 19 3.66 16.20 20.82
N MET A 20 4.09 15.43 19.82
CA MET A 20 5.18 14.46 20.00
C MET A 20 6.50 15.14 20.38
N VAL A 21 6.80 16.30 19.80
CA VAL A 21 7.98 17.10 20.17
C VAL A 21 7.82 17.68 21.57
N ALA A 22 6.67 18.26 21.89
CA ALA A 22 6.40 18.85 23.21
C ALA A 22 6.51 17.83 24.35
N LEU A 23 6.13 16.57 24.10
CA LEU A 23 6.23 15.46 25.06
C LEU A 23 7.62 14.80 25.09
N GLY A 24 8.58 15.26 24.28
CA GLY A 24 9.92 14.68 24.20
C GLY A 24 9.99 13.33 23.47
N LEU A 25 8.91 12.89 22.82
CA LEU A 25 8.86 11.66 22.04
C LEU A 25 9.63 11.77 20.72
N ALA A 26 9.81 12.99 20.22
CA ALA A 26 10.57 13.27 19.02
C ALA A 26 11.49 14.49 19.21
N ARG A 27 12.64 14.47 18.51
CA ARG A 27 13.65 15.54 18.56
C ARG A 27 13.28 16.76 17.70
N SER A 28 12.39 16.57 16.73
CA SER A 28 11.90 17.60 15.80
C SER A 28 10.62 17.12 15.11
N ARG A 29 9.91 18.02 14.42
CA ARG A 29 8.74 17.66 13.60
C ARG A 29 9.09 16.60 12.55
N SER A 30 10.21 16.75 11.84
CA SER A 30 10.64 15.77 10.85
C SER A 30 10.93 14.40 11.46
N HIS A 31 11.54 14.36 12.66
CA HIS A 31 11.73 13.10 13.37
C HIS A 31 10.38 12.47 13.77
N ALA A 32 9.41 13.28 14.22
CA ALA A 32 8.07 12.79 14.53
C ALA A 32 7.37 12.20 13.30
N PHE A 33 7.45 12.86 12.14
CA PHE A 33 6.91 12.33 10.89
C PHE A 33 7.57 11.00 10.49
N ASN A 34 8.89 10.90 10.60
CA ASN A 34 9.59 9.65 10.30
C ASN A 34 9.13 8.52 11.22
N LEU A 35 8.99 8.76 12.53
CA LEU A 35 8.49 7.76 13.47
C LEU A 35 7.05 7.31 13.13
N MET A 36 6.19 8.25 12.71
CA MET A 36 4.83 7.93 12.28
C MET A 36 4.83 7.07 11.00
N ILE A 37 5.69 7.40 10.03
CA ILE A 37 5.84 6.65 8.78
C ILE A 37 6.39 5.25 9.05
N GLU A 38 7.44 5.13 9.85
CA GLU A 38 8.06 3.84 10.20
C GLU A 38 7.06 2.88 10.86
N LYS A 39 6.18 3.40 11.73
CA LYS A 39 5.12 2.59 12.36
C LYS A 39 4.14 1.99 11.34
N GLY A 40 3.86 2.69 10.25
CA GLY A 40 2.98 2.22 9.18
C GLY A 40 3.71 1.52 8.02
N LEU A 41 5.04 1.51 8.02
CA LEU A 41 5.83 1.10 6.86
C LEU A 41 5.60 -0.37 6.48
N ARG A 42 5.52 -1.25 7.49
CA ARG A 42 5.39 -2.69 7.25
C ARG A 42 4.14 -3.04 6.45
N SER A 43 2.98 -2.50 6.83
CA SER A 43 1.73 -2.76 6.11
C SER A 43 1.76 -2.25 4.68
N VAL A 44 2.42 -1.10 4.46
CA VAL A 44 2.58 -0.53 3.11
C VAL A 44 3.51 -1.40 2.26
N MET A 45 4.61 -1.90 2.82
CA MET A 45 5.53 -2.80 2.11
C MET A 45 4.84 -4.10 1.70
N GLU A 46 4.11 -4.74 2.62
CA GLU A 46 3.37 -5.98 2.35
C GLU A 46 2.33 -5.80 1.23
N GLU A 47 1.67 -4.63 1.19
CA GLU A 47 0.71 -4.29 0.12
C GLU A 47 1.40 -4.09 -1.24
N VAL A 48 2.53 -3.38 -1.27
CA VAL A 48 3.31 -3.17 -2.50
C VAL A 48 3.83 -4.50 -3.06
N GLU A 49 4.44 -5.34 -2.24
CA GLU A 49 4.94 -6.66 -2.67
C GLU A 49 3.83 -7.54 -3.24
N ARG A 50 2.64 -7.49 -2.62
CA ARG A 50 1.46 -8.19 -3.12
C ARG A 50 1.07 -7.71 -4.52
N TRP A 51 1.03 -6.40 -4.73
CA TRP A 51 0.69 -5.84 -6.04
C TRP A 51 1.75 -6.16 -7.09
N GLU A 52 3.04 -6.04 -6.77
CA GLU A 52 4.13 -6.43 -7.67
C GLU A 52 4.03 -7.90 -8.09
N SER A 53 3.69 -8.79 -7.16
CA SER A 53 3.45 -10.21 -7.45
C SER A 53 2.25 -10.44 -8.38
N ILE A 54 1.15 -9.70 -8.18
CA ILE A 54 -0.02 -9.74 -9.06
C ILE A 54 0.34 -9.30 -10.47
N TYR A 55 1.03 -8.16 -10.62
CA TYR A 55 1.44 -7.64 -11.92
C TYR A 55 2.38 -8.61 -12.66
N ARG A 56 3.36 -9.20 -11.96
CA ARG A 56 4.26 -10.20 -12.53
C ARG A 56 3.51 -11.42 -13.07
N ARG A 57 2.55 -11.94 -12.29
CA ARG A 57 1.72 -13.09 -12.70
C ARG A 57 0.83 -12.75 -13.89
N ALA A 58 0.24 -11.55 -13.91
CA ALA A 58 -0.56 -11.09 -15.03
C ALA A 58 0.29 -11.02 -16.31
N GLU A 59 1.49 -10.48 -16.23
CA GLU A 59 2.44 -10.41 -17.35
C GLU A 59 2.86 -11.80 -17.83
N GLU A 60 3.14 -12.73 -16.91
CA GLU A 60 3.45 -14.13 -17.27
C GLU A 60 2.30 -14.82 -18.00
N LEU A 61 1.06 -14.59 -17.57
CA LEU A 61 -0.14 -15.14 -18.23
C LEU A 61 -0.34 -14.55 -19.62
N GLU A 62 -0.12 -13.25 -19.78
CA GLU A 62 -0.17 -12.57 -21.07
C GLU A 62 0.89 -13.11 -22.04
N ARG A 63 2.15 -13.24 -21.59
CA ARG A 63 3.24 -13.83 -22.38
C ARG A 63 2.96 -15.29 -22.78
N ARG A 64 2.27 -16.05 -21.94
CA ARG A 64 1.84 -17.43 -22.23
C ARG A 64 0.60 -17.51 -23.13
N GLY A 65 0.08 -16.38 -23.60
CA GLY A 65 -1.05 -16.32 -24.53
C GLY A 65 -2.42 -16.61 -23.91
N PHE A 66 -2.52 -16.62 -22.58
CA PHE A 66 -3.81 -16.76 -21.90
C PHE A 66 -4.59 -15.44 -22.00
N ARG A 67 -5.36 -15.26 -23.07
CA ARG A 67 -6.39 -14.21 -23.09
C ARG A 67 -7.51 -14.62 -22.15
N LEU A 68 -7.85 -13.76 -21.19
CA LEU A 68 -9.14 -13.84 -20.51
C LEU A 68 -10.24 -13.72 -21.57
N ARG A 69 -10.79 -14.86 -22.00
CA ARG A 69 -12.05 -14.89 -22.75
C ARG A 69 -13.14 -14.41 -21.79
N HIS A 70 -13.36 -13.10 -21.75
CA HIS A 70 -14.51 -12.52 -21.05
C HIS A 70 -15.75 -13.21 -21.64
N GLY A 71 -16.48 -13.94 -20.79
CA GLY A 71 -17.68 -14.68 -21.19
C GLY A 71 -17.88 -16.07 -20.58
N GLY A 72 -16.94 -16.61 -19.80
CA GLY A 72 -17.08 -17.95 -19.19
C GLY A 72 -17.44 -17.99 -17.70
N LEU A 73 -17.18 -16.90 -16.96
CA LEU A 73 -17.35 -16.88 -15.50
C LEU A 73 -18.82 -17.07 -15.10
N SER A 74 -19.74 -16.48 -15.85
CA SER A 74 -21.19 -16.62 -15.61
C SER A 74 -21.66 -18.07 -15.78
N ARG A 75 -21.14 -18.80 -16.78
CA ARG A 75 -21.49 -20.21 -17.02
C ARG A 75 -21.04 -21.13 -15.88
N LEU A 76 -19.80 -20.94 -15.40
CA LEU A 76 -19.26 -21.70 -14.28
C LEU A 76 -20.00 -21.43 -12.96
N LEU A 77 -20.48 -20.20 -12.76
CA LEU A 77 -21.27 -19.83 -11.58
C LEU A 77 -22.72 -20.34 -11.65
N GLU A 78 -23.30 -20.48 -12.85
CA GLU A 78 -24.60 -21.12 -13.06
C GLU A 78 -24.55 -22.63 -12.76
N GLU A 79 -23.52 -23.34 -13.22
CA GLU A 79 -23.35 -24.78 -12.97
C GLU A 79 -23.21 -25.11 -11.47
N GLY A 80 -22.62 -24.21 -10.68
CA GLY A 80 -22.47 -24.39 -9.22
C GLY A 80 -23.69 -24.01 -8.38
N ARG A 81 -24.67 -23.30 -8.94
CA ARG A 81 -25.91 -22.89 -8.23
C ARG A 81 -27.09 -23.86 -8.45
N GLY A 82 -26.91 -24.87 -9.30
CA GLY A 82 -27.91 -25.89 -9.61
C GLY A 82 -27.77 -27.21 -8.84
N ALA A 83 -26.96 -27.26 -7.78
CA ALA A 83 -26.83 -28.42 -6.88
C ALA A 83 -27.58 -28.20 -5.55
#